data_AF-A0A928GG41-F1
#
_entry.id   AF-A0A928GG41-F1
#
_cell.length_a   1.000
_cell.length_b   1.000
_cell.length_c   1.000
_cell.angle_alpha   90.00
_cell.angle_beta   90.00
_cell.angle_gamma   90.00
#
_symmetry.space_group_name_H-M   'P 1'
#
loop_
_entity.id
_entity.type
_entity.pdbx_description
1 polymer ?
#
loop_
_entity_poly.entity_id
_entity_poly.type
_entity_poly.pdbx_seq_one_letter_code
_entity_poly.pdbx_strand_id
1 'polypeptide(L)'
;MIQLTEKAAKYAAEKSNEVIANALAKAYEEGYRDGYKDREEEIPIDLRDNKTEYVDLGLPSGTLWSADYEMEDKKVIFLPYETAENYNLPTEEQWKELFETCERHVEKNTYGDLYSVTFIGPNGNSINFHSTGFKKAGRLVHKNMYGAGHLYFWINNKEDGNEKKAVHMGRVGEGALRITAIDITLVFSGFSIPIRLVKTR
;
A
#
# COMPACT_ATOMS: atom_id res chain seq x y z
N MET A 1 -54.19 2.60 5.49
CA MET A 1 -53.29 3.54 4.79
C MET A 1 -51.86 3.59 5.33
N ILE A 2 -51.58 3.12 6.56
CA ILE A 2 -50.23 3.22 7.19
C ILE A 2 -49.17 2.31 6.51
N GLN A 3 -49.54 1.15 5.97
CA GLN A 3 -48.57 0.19 5.41
C GLN A 3 -48.00 0.53 4.02
N LEU A 4 -48.70 1.35 3.21
CA LEU A 4 -48.23 1.69 1.86
C LEU A 4 -47.13 2.74 1.91
N THR A 5 -47.25 3.71 2.82
CA THR A 5 -46.26 4.74 3.08
C THR A 5 -44.97 4.17 3.66
N GLU A 6 -45.06 3.20 4.58
CA GLU A 6 -43.87 2.51 5.12
C GLU A 6 -43.14 1.69 4.05
N LYS A 7 -43.88 0.97 3.19
CA LYS A 7 -43.30 0.23 2.06
C LYS A 7 -42.66 1.17 1.02
N ALA A 8 -43.30 2.30 0.72
CA ALA A 8 -42.76 3.30 -0.19
C ALA A 8 -41.49 3.97 0.36
N ALA A 9 -41.46 4.28 1.66
CA ALA A 9 -40.28 4.83 2.33
C ALA A 9 -39.10 3.84 2.33
N LYS A 10 -39.36 2.56 2.60
CA LYS A 10 -38.34 1.50 2.56
C LYS A 10 -37.78 1.30 1.14
N TYR A 11 -38.65 1.24 0.14
CA TYR A 11 -38.25 1.14 -1.27
C TYR A 11 -37.43 2.36 -1.73
N ALA A 12 -37.83 3.58 -1.34
CA ALA A 12 -37.09 4.81 -1.64
C ALA A 12 -35.72 4.85 -0.95
N ALA A 13 -35.62 4.39 0.30
CA ALA A 13 -34.35 4.29 1.02
C ALA A 13 -33.40 3.25 0.40
N GLU A 14 -33.92 2.07 0.02
CA GLU A 14 -33.15 1.03 -0.67
C GLU A 14 -32.67 1.51 -2.05
N LYS A 15 -33.54 2.14 -2.85
CA LYS A 15 -33.14 2.71 -4.15
C LYS A 15 -32.18 3.89 -4.01
N SER A 16 -32.33 4.72 -2.98
CA SER A 16 -31.37 5.80 -2.68
C SER A 16 -29.99 5.24 -2.34
N ASN A 17 -29.92 4.19 -1.53
CA ASN A 17 -28.66 3.51 -1.20
C ASN A 17 -28.01 2.88 -2.44
N GLU A 18 -28.79 2.27 -3.33
CA GLU A 18 -28.30 1.71 -4.60
C GLU A 18 -27.77 2.80 -5.54
N VAL A 19 -28.47 3.93 -5.66
CA VAL A 19 -28.03 5.07 -6.47
C VAL A 19 -26.76 5.70 -5.91
N ILE A 20 -26.64 5.84 -4.59
CA ILE A 20 -25.43 6.34 -3.93
C ILE A 20 -24.28 5.34 -4.11
N ALA A 21 -24.52 4.04 -3.95
CA ALA A 21 -23.53 3.00 -4.16
C ALA A 21 -23.03 2.97 -5.61
N ASN A 22 -23.95 3.09 -6.58
CA ASN A 22 -23.62 3.16 -8.00
C ASN A 22 -22.87 4.45 -8.35
N ALA A 23 -23.24 5.59 -7.75
CA ALA A 23 -22.53 6.84 -7.94
C ALA A 23 -21.11 6.79 -7.35
N LEU A 24 -20.93 6.14 -6.18
CA LEU A 24 -19.62 5.88 -5.59
C LEU A 24 -18.80 4.92 -6.46
N ALA A 25 -19.38 3.79 -6.88
CA ALA A 25 -18.72 2.82 -7.75
C ALA A 25 -18.29 3.46 -9.07
N LYS A 26 -19.15 4.30 -9.67
CA LYS A 26 -18.86 5.04 -10.89
C LYS A 26 -17.78 6.11 -10.66
N ALA A 27 -17.81 6.84 -9.55
CA ALA A 27 -16.74 7.79 -9.22
C ALA A 27 -15.40 7.08 -8.93
N TYR A 28 -15.43 5.87 -8.37
CA TYR A 28 -14.25 5.01 -8.23
C TYR A 28 -13.77 4.50 -9.58
N GLU A 29 -14.67 4.05 -10.45
CA GLU A 29 -14.34 3.59 -11.81
C GLU A 29 -13.79 4.74 -12.66
N GLU A 30 -14.37 5.93 -12.58
CA GLU A 30 -13.89 7.13 -13.27
C GLU A 30 -12.53 7.56 -12.70
N GLY A 31 -12.34 7.54 -11.38
CA GLY A 31 -11.03 7.78 -10.77
C GLY A 31 -9.98 6.72 -11.12
N TYR A 32 -10.40 5.46 -11.29
CA TYR A 32 -9.57 4.36 -11.76
C TYR A 32 -9.17 4.55 -13.23
N ARG A 33 -10.12 4.92 -14.10
CA ARG A 33 -9.92 5.16 -15.54
C ARG A 33 -9.14 6.45 -15.83
N ASP A 34 -9.39 7.55 -15.11
CA ASP A 34 -8.66 8.82 -15.29
C ASP A 34 -7.20 8.69 -14.84
N GLY A 35 -6.88 7.80 -13.89
CA GLY A 35 -5.51 7.43 -13.57
C GLY A 35 -4.85 6.53 -14.62
N TYR A 36 -5.64 5.78 -15.40
CA TYR A 36 -5.16 4.80 -16.38
C TYR A 36 -4.99 5.38 -17.81
N LYS A 37 -5.77 6.40 -18.16
CA LYS A 37 -5.81 6.96 -19.53
C LYS A 37 -4.52 7.66 -20.00
N ASP A 38 -3.55 7.88 -19.13
CA ASP A 38 -2.29 8.52 -19.51
C ASP A 38 -1.17 7.54 -19.92
N ARG A 39 -1.31 6.20 -19.80
CA ARG A 39 -0.18 5.28 -20.06
C ARG A 39 -0.47 3.89 -20.66
N GLU A 40 -1.57 3.67 -21.37
CA GLU A 40 -1.65 2.47 -22.22
C GLU A 40 -1.25 2.78 -23.66
N GLU A 41 0.06 2.85 -23.87
CA GLU A 41 0.73 2.27 -25.02
C GLU A 41 2.21 1.97 -24.64
N GLU A 42 2.59 0.71 -24.84
CA GLU A 42 3.98 0.19 -24.92
C GLU A 42 4.76 -0.08 -23.61
N ILE A 43 4.76 -1.34 -23.17
CA ILE A 43 5.92 -2.27 -23.16
C ILE A 43 5.54 -3.50 -22.30
N PRO A 44 5.72 -4.75 -22.78
CA PRO A 44 5.56 -5.96 -21.97
C PRO A 44 6.34 -5.88 -20.66
N ILE A 45 5.75 -6.30 -19.54
CA ILE A 45 6.35 -6.23 -18.18
C ILE A 45 7.76 -6.84 -18.16
N ASP A 46 7.98 -7.89 -18.94
CA ASP A 46 9.24 -8.62 -19.09
C ASP A 46 10.34 -7.82 -19.81
N LEU A 47 9.99 -6.71 -20.48
CA LEU A 47 10.89 -5.79 -21.18
C LEU A 47 11.10 -4.45 -20.45
N ARG A 48 10.47 -4.23 -19.27
CA ARG A 48 10.84 -3.11 -18.36
C ARG A 48 12.17 -3.36 -17.63
N ASP A 49 12.90 -4.39 -18.05
CA ASP A 49 14.10 -4.96 -17.45
C ASP A 49 15.15 -3.90 -17.01
N ASN A 50 15.59 -4.06 -15.75
CA ASN A 50 16.86 -3.61 -15.15
C ASN A 50 17.03 -2.20 -14.53
N LYS A 51 15.99 -1.54 -14.01
CA LYS A 51 16.22 -0.38 -13.10
C LYS A 51 16.14 -0.68 -11.61
N THR A 52 15.31 -1.64 -11.21
CA THR A 52 15.11 -1.93 -9.78
C THR A 52 16.34 -2.66 -9.25
N GLU A 53 17.13 -1.95 -8.45
CA GLU A 53 18.25 -2.52 -7.72
C GLU A 53 17.72 -3.42 -6.60
N TYR A 54 18.31 -4.60 -6.45
CA TYR A 54 17.97 -5.56 -5.41
C TYR A 54 19.13 -5.73 -4.45
N VAL A 55 18.83 -5.75 -3.16
CA VAL A 55 19.79 -5.90 -2.08
C VAL A 55 19.63 -7.29 -1.46
N ASP A 56 20.75 -8.02 -1.40
CA ASP A 56 20.85 -9.23 -0.59
C ASP A 56 21.08 -8.82 0.87
N LEU A 57 20.12 -9.13 1.74
CA LEU A 57 20.23 -8.88 3.18
C LEU A 57 20.78 -10.10 3.94
N GLY A 58 21.10 -11.21 3.27
CA GLY A 58 21.53 -12.43 3.93
C GLY A 58 20.38 -13.13 4.66
N LEU A 59 19.16 -12.99 4.15
CA LEU A 59 17.99 -13.68 4.68
C LEU A 59 18.10 -15.19 4.43
N PRO A 60 17.67 -16.05 5.38
CA PRO A 60 17.70 -17.51 5.22
C PRO A 60 17.01 -18.02 3.94
N SER A 61 15.91 -17.39 3.53
CA SER A 61 15.19 -17.73 2.30
C SER A 61 15.96 -17.39 1.01
N GLY A 62 17.02 -16.60 1.10
CA GLY A 62 17.70 -16.03 -0.06
C GLY A 62 16.89 -14.94 -0.77
N THR A 63 15.80 -14.44 -0.17
CA THR A 63 15.00 -13.35 -0.72
C THR A 63 15.83 -12.07 -0.84
N LEU A 64 15.85 -11.51 -2.04
CA LEU A 64 16.40 -10.19 -2.34
C LEU A 64 15.27 -9.16 -2.33
N TRP A 65 15.51 -8.02 -1.69
CA TRP A 65 14.53 -6.93 -1.59
C TRP A 65 14.93 -5.76 -2.49
N SER A 66 13.95 -5.09 -3.09
CA SER A 66 14.22 -3.86 -3.83
C SER A 66 14.81 -2.79 -2.91
N ALA A 67 15.87 -2.11 -3.38
CA ALA A 67 16.57 -1.08 -2.61
C ALA A 67 15.63 0.05 -2.19
N ASP A 68 14.74 0.47 -3.09
CA ASP A 68 13.69 1.45 -2.84
C ASP A 68 12.30 0.95 -3.30
N TYR A 69 11.27 1.79 -3.13
CA TYR A 69 9.95 1.63 -3.73
C TYR A 69 10.09 1.68 -5.24
N GLU A 70 9.12 1.08 -5.94
CA GLU A 70 9.10 1.24 -7.38
C GLU A 70 8.90 2.72 -7.74
N MET A 71 9.69 3.18 -8.71
CA MET A 71 9.78 4.58 -9.10
C MET A 71 9.57 4.76 -10.59
N GLU A 72 8.89 5.84 -10.94
CA GLU A 72 8.71 6.32 -12.30
C GLU A 72 9.01 7.81 -12.33
N ASP A 73 9.87 8.25 -13.24
CA ASP A 73 10.32 9.65 -13.32
C ASP A 73 10.82 10.23 -11.99
N LYS A 74 11.56 9.42 -11.22
CA LYS A 74 12.09 9.73 -9.87
C LYS A 74 11.02 10.00 -8.81
N LYS A 75 9.79 9.52 -9.02
CA LYS A 75 8.69 9.60 -8.07
C LYS A 75 8.21 8.20 -7.73
N VAL A 76 7.88 7.98 -6.46
CA VAL A 76 7.26 6.74 -6.01
C VAL A 76 5.94 6.54 -6.74
N ILE A 77 5.75 5.35 -7.32
CA ILE A 77 4.47 4.98 -7.93
C ILE A 77 3.50 4.48 -6.86
N PHE A 78 2.23 4.76 -7.06
CA PHE A 78 1.15 4.32 -6.19
C PHE A 78 0.14 3.60 -7.08
N LEU A 79 -0.12 2.33 -6.81
CA LEU A 79 -0.98 1.50 -7.66
C LEU A 79 -2.14 0.91 -6.86
N PRO A 80 -3.34 0.79 -7.44
CA PRO A 80 -4.38 -0.09 -6.90
C PRO A 80 -3.90 -1.54 -6.95
N TYR A 81 -4.48 -2.38 -6.10
CA TYR A 81 -4.00 -3.74 -5.91
C TYR A 81 -4.06 -4.59 -7.19
N GLU A 82 -5.14 -4.45 -7.98
CA GLU A 82 -5.37 -5.19 -9.23
C GLU A 82 -4.30 -4.89 -10.29
N THR A 83 -3.63 -3.73 -10.20
CA THR A 83 -2.46 -3.43 -11.04
C THR A 83 -1.18 -3.92 -10.38
N ALA A 84 -1.06 -3.71 -9.06
CA ALA A 84 0.12 -4.10 -8.28
C ALA A 84 0.34 -5.61 -8.23
N GLU A 85 -0.70 -6.43 -8.33
CA GLU A 85 -0.59 -7.90 -8.28
C GLU A 85 0.18 -8.51 -9.46
N ASN A 86 0.33 -7.75 -10.56
CA ASN A 86 1.16 -8.13 -11.70
C ASN A 86 2.66 -7.92 -11.43
N TYR A 87 3.02 -7.35 -10.28
CA TYR A 87 4.41 -7.18 -9.83
C TYR A 87 4.80 -8.28 -8.84
N ASN A 88 6.11 -8.47 -8.67
CA ASN A 88 6.67 -9.38 -7.66
C ASN A 88 6.57 -8.79 -6.24
N LEU A 89 5.35 -8.64 -5.75
CA LEU A 89 5.06 -8.18 -4.39
C LEU A 89 5.56 -9.22 -3.36
N PRO A 90 6.10 -8.79 -2.21
CA PRO A 90 6.49 -9.69 -1.13
C PRO A 90 5.29 -10.47 -0.59
N THR A 91 5.50 -11.71 -0.17
CA THR A 91 4.50 -12.47 0.59
C THR A 91 4.51 -12.06 2.07
N GLU A 92 3.49 -12.51 2.80
CA GLU A 92 3.41 -12.36 4.25
C GLU A 92 4.60 -13.04 4.96
N GLU A 93 5.05 -14.21 4.48
CA GLU A 93 6.20 -14.92 5.01
C GLU A 93 7.51 -14.17 4.77
N GLN A 94 7.70 -13.62 3.58
CA GLN A 94 8.90 -12.83 3.26
C GLN A 94 8.96 -11.55 4.11
N TRP A 95 7.82 -10.89 4.30
CA TRP A 95 7.73 -9.75 5.20
C TRP A 95 8.06 -10.13 6.65
N LYS A 96 7.49 -11.22 7.17
CA LYS A 96 7.79 -11.73 8.52
C LYS A 96 9.27 -12.06 8.69
N GLU A 97 9.88 -12.74 7.71
CA GLU A 97 11.30 -13.07 7.75
C GLU A 97 12.17 -11.81 7.81
N LEU A 98 11.93 -10.83 6.94
CA LEU A 98 12.64 -9.54 6.98
C LEU A 98 12.50 -8.90 8.37
N PHE A 99 11.29 -8.90 8.91
CA PHE A 99 10.98 -8.26 10.18
C PHE A 99 11.64 -8.91 11.40
N GLU A 100 11.71 -10.25 11.40
CA GLU A 100 12.24 -11.05 12.50
C GLU A 100 13.76 -11.24 12.43
N THR A 101 14.31 -11.26 11.22
CA THR A 101 15.73 -11.56 10.99
C THR A 101 16.62 -10.32 11.03
N CYS A 102 16.13 -9.18 10.53
CA CYS A 102 16.94 -7.96 10.41
C CYS A 102 16.89 -7.10 11.67
N GLU A 103 18.00 -6.42 11.97
CA GLU A 103 18.02 -5.32 12.93
C GLU A 103 17.26 -4.11 12.34
N ARG A 104 16.55 -3.36 13.19
CA ARG A 104 15.67 -2.26 12.78
C ARG A 104 16.08 -0.96 13.44
N HIS A 105 16.34 0.05 12.61
CA HIS A 105 16.55 1.44 13.06
C HIS A 105 15.38 2.30 12.61
N VAL A 106 14.65 2.85 13.59
CA VAL A 106 13.49 3.71 13.34
C VAL A 106 13.91 5.16 13.45
N GLU A 107 13.71 5.91 12.37
CA GLU A 107 13.89 7.36 12.36
C GLU A 107 12.55 8.07 12.52
N LYS A 108 12.51 9.05 13.43
CA LYS A 108 11.34 9.88 13.68
C LYS A 108 11.68 11.34 13.43
N ASN A 109 10.70 12.10 12.98
CA ASN A 109 10.85 13.56 12.90
C ASN A 109 10.78 14.21 14.30
N THR A 110 10.95 15.53 14.36
CA THR A 110 10.88 16.33 15.59
C THR A 110 9.53 16.24 16.33
N TYR A 111 8.46 15.84 15.65
CA TYR A 111 7.11 15.63 16.20
C TYR A 111 6.87 14.17 16.65
N GLY A 112 7.88 13.31 16.51
CA GLY A 112 7.83 11.89 16.84
C GLY A 112 7.05 11.05 15.84
N ASP A 113 6.77 11.57 14.64
CA ASP A 113 6.16 10.82 13.55
C ASP A 113 7.21 9.99 12.81
N LEU A 114 6.79 8.83 12.30
CA LEU A 114 7.67 7.92 11.57
C LEU A 114 8.18 8.60 10.30
N TYR A 115 9.49 8.79 10.18
CA TYR A 115 10.13 9.29 8.97
C TYR A 115 10.62 8.15 8.08
N SER A 116 11.35 7.20 8.66
CA SER A 116 11.87 6.04 7.94
C SER A 116 12.12 4.85 8.88
N VAL A 117 12.24 3.65 8.31
CA VAL A 117 12.74 2.45 8.98
C VAL A 117 13.84 1.83 8.13
N THR A 118 15.04 1.69 8.68
CA THR A 118 16.12 0.93 8.06
C THR A 118 16.14 -0.49 8.62
N PHE A 119 16.19 -1.47 7.73
CA PHE A 119 16.42 -2.88 8.06
C PHE A 119 17.86 -3.23 7.68
N ILE A 120 18.61 -3.77 8.64
CA ILE A 120 20.00 -4.23 8.44
C ILE A 120 20.01 -5.75 8.52
N GLY A 121 20.41 -6.38 7.41
CA GLY A 121 20.49 -7.82 7.26
C GLY A 121 21.63 -8.46 8.04
N PRO A 122 21.57 -9.77 8.32
CA PRO A 122 22.67 -10.51 8.95
C PRO A 122 24.04 -10.37 8.25
N ASN A 123 24.04 -10.08 6.95
CA ASN A 123 25.26 -9.85 6.19
C ASN A 123 25.78 -8.38 6.25
N GLY A 124 25.11 -7.50 6.99
CA GLY A 124 25.47 -6.08 7.14
C GLY A 124 24.94 -5.14 6.05
N ASN A 125 24.34 -5.67 4.98
CA ASN A 125 23.65 -4.83 4.00
C ASN A 125 22.34 -4.29 4.58
N SER A 126 21.84 -3.18 4.02
CA SER A 126 20.63 -2.55 4.55
C SER A 126 19.72 -2.03 3.46
N ILE A 127 18.42 -1.97 3.77
CA ILE A 127 17.40 -1.27 2.99
C ILE A 127 16.66 -0.27 3.88
N ASN A 128 16.25 0.86 3.31
CA ASN A 128 15.44 1.86 4.01
C ASN A 128 14.04 1.94 3.41
N PHE A 129 13.05 2.06 4.28
CA PHE A 129 11.67 2.35 3.93
C PHE A 129 11.27 3.73 4.47
N HIS A 130 11.05 4.69 3.58
CA HIS A 130 10.59 6.02 3.94
C HIS A 130 9.06 6.07 4.13
N SER A 131 8.58 7.04 4.91
CA SER A 131 7.15 7.32 5.02
C SER A 131 6.57 7.84 3.70
N THR A 132 5.49 7.19 3.27
CA THR A 132 4.86 7.40 1.96
C THR A 132 3.38 7.76 2.07
N GLY A 133 2.67 7.25 3.08
CA GLY A 133 1.20 7.26 3.09
C GLY A 133 0.61 6.41 1.96
N PHE A 134 -0.62 6.70 1.57
CA PHE A 134 -1.28 6.09 0.40
C PHE A 134 -2.23 7.10 -0.24
N LYS A 135 -2.74 6.80 -1.44
CA LYS A 135 -3.71 7.65 -2.14
C LYS A 135 -5.12 7.07 -2.04
N LYS A 136 -6.07 7.92 -1.64
CA LYS A 136 -7.52 7.65 -1.67
C LYS A 136 -8.17 8.69 -2.57
N ALA A 137 -8.87 8.25 -3.62
CA ALA A 137 -9.48 9.14 -4.63
C ALA A 137 -8.50 10.21 -5.13
N GLY A 138 -7.29 9.79 -5.52
CA GLY A 138 -6.22 10.67 -6.01
C GLY A 138 -5.50 11.53 -4.96
N ARG A 139 -6.02 11.61 -3.72
CA ARG A 139 -5.43 12.43 -2.65
C ARG A 139 -4.50 11.61 -1.78
N LEU A 140 -3.29 12.14 -1.54
CA LEU A 140 -2.36 11.56 -0.59
C LEU A 140 -2.87 11.74 0.83
N VAL A 141 -2.99 10.64 1.56
CA VAL A 141 -3.41 10.58 2.95
C VAL A 141 -2.35 9.88 3.79
N HIS A 142 -2.38 10.12 5.11
CA HIS A 142 -1.45 9.50 6.08
C HIS A 142 0.03 9.82 5.84
N LYS A 143 0.32 10.86 5.05
CA LYS A 143 1.61 11.55 5.00
C LYS A 143 1.39 12.98 5.47
N ASN A 144 2.13 13.39 6.50
CA ASN A 144 2.07 14.77 7.00
C ASN A 144 2.86 15.72 6.07
N MET A 145 2.73 17.03 6.31
CA MET A 145 3.40 18.06 5.50
C MET A 145 4.94 17.97 5.48
N TYR A 146 5.53 17.25 6.45
CA TYR A 146 6.97 17.03 6.58
C TYR A 146 7.43 15.71 5.97
N GLY A 147 6.54 15.01 5.26
CA GLY A 147 6.83 13.73 4.63
C GLY A 147 6.95 12.55 5.59
N ALA A 148 6.43 12.66 6.80
CA ALA A 148 6.42 11.63 7.84
C ALA A 148 4.99 11.19 8.21
N GLY A 149 4.86 10.12 8.97
CA GLY A 149 3.57 9.67 9.54
C GLY A 149 3.39 8.17 9.43
N HIS A 150 3.10 7.72 8.23
CA HIS A 150 2.82 6.31 7.97
C HIS A 150 3.52 5.83 6.69
N LEU A 151 3.87 4.55 6.72
CA LEU A 151 4.50 3.80 5.67
C LEU A 151 3.52 2.71 5.27
N TYR A 152 3.30 2.59 3.96
CA TYR A 152 2.49 1.52 3.39
C TYR A 152 3.19 0.89 2.18
N PHE A 153 2.99 -0.42 2.01
CA PHE A 153 3.17 -1.09 0.73
C PHE A 153 2.29 -2.32 0.61
N TRP A 154 1.91 -2.66 -0.62
CA TRP A 154 1.16 -3.88 -0.91
C TRP A 154 2.01 -5.14 -0.66
N ILE A 155 1.37 -6.19 -0.13
CA ILE A 155 1.92 -7.54 -0.08
C ILE A 155 1.01 -8.49 -0.84
N ASN A 156 1.56 -9.60 -1.32
CA ASN A 156 0.81 -10.57 -2.10
C ASN A 156 -0.33 -11.17 -1.27
N ASN A 157 -1.55 -11.02 -1.76
CA ASN A 157 -2.79 -11.51 -1.18
C ASN A 157 -3.71 -12.08 -2.27
N LYS A 158 -3.76 -13.41 -2.33
CA LYS A 158 -4.58 -14.16 -3.29
C LYS A 158 -6.03 -14.39 -2.83
N GLU A 159 -6.42 -13.79 -1.70
CA GLU A 159 -7.77 -13.93 -1.17
C GLU A 159 -8.76 -13.12 -2.00
N ASP A 160 -9.94 -13.67 -2.26
CA ASP A 160 -11.00 -12.98 -2.97
C ASP A 160 -11.63 -11.91 -2.07
N GLY A 161 -11.91 -10.74 -2.64
CA GLY A 161 -12.54 -9.63 -1.91
C GLY A 161 -12.02 -8.26 -2.33
N ASN A 162 -12.73 -7.24 -1.83
CA ASN A 162 -12.42 -5.83 -2.10
C ASN A 162 -11.36 -5.27 -1.14
N GLU A 163 -10.89 -6.05 -0.18
CA GLU A 163 -9.84 -5.68 0.76
C GLU A 163 -8.64 -6.60 0.55
N LYS A 164 -7.45 -6.03 0.57
CA LYS A 164 -6.19 -6.70 0.27
C LYS A 164 -5.16 -6.37 1.35
N LYS A 165 -4.19 -7.27 1.53
CA LYS A 165 -3.18 -7.10 2.58
C LYS A 165 -2.13 -6.06 2.17
N ALA A 166 -1.84 -5.14 3.08
CA ALA A 166 -0.73 -4.21 2.99
C ALA A 166 0.06 -4.23 4.30
N VAL A 167 1.37 -3.99 4.22
CA VAL A 167 2.15 -3.66 5.41
C VAL A 167 1.87 -2.21 5.77
N HIS A 168 1.62 -1.98 7.05
CA HIS A 168 1.48 -0.67 7.64
C HIS A 168 2.50 -0.50 8.77
N MET A 169 3.30 0.57 8.69
CA MET A 169 4.10 1.03 9.81
C MET A 169 3.79 2.48 10.11
N GLY A 170 3.57 2.81 11.38
CA GLY A 170 3.31 4.18 11.76
C GLY A 170 2.84 4.31 13.19
N ARG A 171 2.38 5.51 13.54
CA ARG A 171 1.79 5.76 14.86
C ARG A 171 0.45 5.04 15.00
N VAL A 172 0.29 4.27 16.07
CA VAL A 172 -0.99 3.72 16.53
C VAL A 172 -1.21 4.11 17.99
N GLY A 173 -2.45 4.51 18.32
CA GLY A 173 -2.88 4.97 19.65
C GLY A 173 -3.22 6.47 19.72
N GLU A 174 -4.13 6.82 20.64
CA GLU A 174 -4.49 8.20 20.99
C GLU A 174 -3.72 8.69 22.23
N GLY A 175 -3.47 10.00 22.34
CA GLY A 175 -2.87 10.60 23.54
C GLY A 175 -1.36 10.36 23.68
N ALA A 176 -0.91 10.06 24.91
CA ALA A 176 0.51 10.01 25.30
C ALA A 176 1.19 8.62 25.10
N LEU A 177 0.42 7.56 24.84
CA LEU A 177 0.93 6.19 24.63
C LEU A 177 1.06 5.88 23.14
N ARG A 178 1.88 6.66 22.43
CA ARG A 178 2.09 6.50 20.98
C ARG A 178 3.18 5.47 20.74
N ILE A 179 2.81 4.28 20.26
CA ILE A 179 3.74 3.25 19.81
C ILE A 179 3.84 3.24 18.28
N THR A 180 4.99 2.85 17.76
CA THR A 180 5.12 2.52 16.33
C THR A 180 4.57 1.11 16.17
N ALA A 181 3.35 0.98 15.63
CA ALA A 181 2.84 -0.33 15.26
C ALA A 181 3.40 -0.70 13.89
N ILE A 182 3.66 -1.99 13.74
CA ILE A 182 4.11 -2.59 12.50
C ILE A 182 3.24 -3.82 12.32
N ASP A 183 2.34 -3.77 11.35
CA ASP A 183 1.30 -4.77 11.19
C ASP A 183 0.98 -5.02 9.71
N ILE A 184 0.38 -6.18 9.45
CA ILE A 184 -0.30 -6.45 8.19
C ILE A 184 -1.76 -6.05 8.38
N THR A 185 -2.24 -5.14 7.53
CA THR A 185 -3.59 -4.62 7.61
C THR A 185 -4.36 -4.90 6.31
N LEU A 186 -5.68 -4.92 6.41
CA LEU A 186 -6.57 -5.02 5.26
C LEU A 186 -6.90 -3.61 4.77
N VAL A 187 -6.69 -3.38 3.48
CA VAL A 187 -6.94 -2.09 2.84
C VAL A 187 -7.77 -2.30 1.59
N PHE A 188 -8.73 -1.41 1.33
CA PHE A 188 -9.55 -1.45 0.12
C PHE A 188 -8.66 -1.47 -1.14
N SER A 189 -8.89 -2.43 -2.03
CA SER A 189 -8.04 -2.75 -3.18
C SER A 189 -7.89 -1.58 -4.18
N GLY A 190 -8.92 -0.74 -4.29
CA GLY A 190 -8.91 0.45 -5.13
C GLY A 190 -8.11 1.64 -4.59
N PHE A 191 -7.56 1.57 -3.37
CA PHE A 191 -6.61 2.59 -2.90
C PHE A 191 -5.27 2.42 -3.59
N SER A 192 -4.61 3.52 -3.95
CA SER A 192 -3.30 3.44 -4.58
C SER A 192 -2.21 3.49 -3.51
N ILE A 193 -1.52 2.36 -3.31
CA ILE A 193 -0.47 2.20 -2.29
C ILE A 193 0.88 2.04 -3.00
N PRO A 194 2.00 2.48 -2.40
CA PRO A 194 3.33 2.17 -2.90
C PRO A 194 3.59 0.67 -3.02
N ILE A 195 4.51 0.30 -3.90
CA ILE A 195 4.93 -1.09 -4.05
C ILE A 195 6.42 -1.24 -3.72
N ARG A 196 6.74 -2.34 -3.05
CA ARG A 196 8.09 -2.85 -2.80
C ARG A 196 8.17 -4.22 -3.45
N LEU A 197 9.31 -4.52 -4.06
CA LEU A 197 9.47 -5.73 -4.86
C LEU A 197 10.46 -6.68 -4.22
N VAL A 198 10.28 -7.96 -4.49
CA VAL A 198 11.22 -9.01 -4.10
C VAL A 198 11.58 -9.88 -5.30
N LYS A 199 12.72 -10.56 -5.20
CA LYS A 199 13.11 -11.66 -6.08
C LYS A 199 13.76 -12.75 -5.23
N THR A 200 13.57 -13.99 -5.62
CA THR A 200 14.31 -15.12 -5.04
C THR A 200 15.54 -15.38 -5.92
N ARG A 201 16.65 -15.77 -5.29
CA ARG A 201 17.84 -16.26 -6.01
C ARG A 201 17.57 -17.54 -6.77
#